data_AF-A0A6C0AM54-F1
#
_entry.id   AF-A0A6C0AM54-F1
#
_cell.length_a   1.000
_cell.length_b   1.000
_cell.length_c   1.000
_cell.angle_alpha   90.00
_cell.angle_beta   90.00
_cell.angle_gamma   90.00
#
_symmetry.space_group_name_H-M   'P 1'
#
loop_
_entity.id
_entity.type
_entity.pdbx_description
1 polymer ?
#
loop_
_entity_poly.entity_id
_entity_poly.type
_entity_poly.pdbx_seq_one_letter_code
_entity_poly.pdbx_strand_id
1 'polypeptide(L)'
;MIITLSVLFGLMGCVFYYRRYLFLKMVLMVLFFSKYIIGLYFYIKRTRNNSMCKKEYKKLNRYFIEKYHLISNDKDYTIMFMSSDNSKLRNHISDFKDNIKDNLTNRDLIVHCNISSDQDLVIELTDIIRNFCYYFDKDYSLDMFLEYLDNYIIENKPQMQYINIYDYNLCVYLNDSEFTERIFPLKKLTNSGKTFKELLLND
;
A
#
# COMPACT_ATOMS: atom_id res chain seq x y z
N MET A 1 -14.40 23.03 -77.94
CA MET A 1 -14.15 21.68 -77.37
C MET A 1 -13.03 21.64 -76.33
N ILE A 2 -12.00 22.49 -76.41
CA ILE A 2 -10.88 22.51 -75.44
C ILE A 2 -11.29 23.13 -74.08
N ILE A 3 -12.07 24.21 -74.09
CA ILE A 3 -12.53 24.93 -72.87
C ILE A 3 -13.44 24.06 -71.98
N THR A 4 -14.27 23.21 -72.60
CA THR A 4 -15.15 22.27 -71.88
C THR A 4 -14.36 21.14 -71.20
N LEU A 5 -13.20 20.77 -71.74
CA LEU A 5 -12.34 19.72 -71.18
C LEU A 5 -11.59 20.22 -69.95
N SER A 6 -11.05 21.46 -69.99
CA SER A 6 -10.31 22.05 -68.86
C SER A 6 -11.19 22.29 -67.63
N VAL A 7 -12.46 22.68 -67.83
CA VAL A 7 -13.44 22.84 -66.74
C VAL A 7 -13.78 21.47 -66.11
N LEU A 8 -13.88 20.42 -66.92
CA LEU A 8 -14.12 19.06 -66.43
C LEU A 8 -12.96 18.53 -65.57
N PHE A 9 -11.72 18.76 -66.00
CA PHE A 9 -10.51 18.42 -65.24
C PHE A 9 -10.40 19.20 -63.92
N GLY A 10 -10.77 20.50 -63.93
CA GLY A 10 -10.83 21.32 -62.71
C GLY A 10 -11.82 20.79 -61.69
N LEU A 11 -13.03 20.44 -62.12
CA LEU A 11 -14.08 19.86 -61.25
C LEU A 11 -13.66 18.50 -60.68
N MET A 12 -13.07 17.63 -61.50
CA MET A 12 -12.52 16.34 -61.05
C MET A 12 -11.43 16.52 -59.99
N GLY A 13 -10.54 17.50 -60.18
CA GLY A 13 -9.50 17.86 -59.21
C GLY A 13 -10.09 18.33 -57.88
N CYS A 14 -11.05 19.25 -57.92
CA CYS A 14 -11.73 19.75 -56.71
C CYS A 14 -12.43 18.62 -55.94
N VAL A 15 -13.11 17.71 -56.63
CA VAL A 15 -13.77 16.55 -56.01
C VAL A 15 -12.74 15.63 -55.36
N PHE A 16 -11.60 15.39 -56.01
CA PHE A 16 -10.52 14.57 -55.46
C PHE A 16 -9.91 15.20 -54.19
N TYR A 17 -9.63 16.50 -54.21
CA TYR A 17 -9.12 17.23 -53.04
C TYR A 17 -10.13 17.22 -51.89
N TYR A 18 -11.41 17.43 -52.17
CA TYR A 18 -12.47 17.39 -51.15
C TYR A 18 -12.61 15.99 -50.54
N ARG A 19 -12.58 14.93 -51.35
CA ARG A 19 -12.58 13.54 -50.86
C ARG A 19 -11.38 13.24 -49.97
N ARG A 20 -10.18 13.67 -50.37
CA ARG A 20 -8.95 13.52 -49.57
C ARG A 20 -9.02 14.28 -48.24
N TYR A 21 -9.55 15.50 -48.26
CA TYR A 21 -9.77 16.28 -47.04
C TYR A 21 -10.74 15.59 -46.07
N LEU A 22 -11.88 15.08 -46.57
CA LEU A 22 -12.83 14.33 -45.76
C LEU A 22 -12.20 13.06 -45.16
N PHE A 23 -11.44 12.31 -45.95
CA PHE A 23 -10.74 11.12 -45.47
C PHE A 23 -9.75 11.45 -44.35
N LEU A 24 -8.93 12.48 -44.52
CA LEU A 24 -7.98 12.93 -43.49
C LEU A 24 -8.71 13.36 -42.20
N LYS A 25 -9.83 14.07 -42.32
CA LYS A 25 -10.65 14.49 -41.17
C LYS A 25 -11.25 13.30 -40.42
N MET A 26 -11.70 12.27 -41.14
CA MET A 26 -12.19 11.01 -40.56
C MET A 26 -11.07 10.26 -39.82
N VAL A 27 -9.88 10.14 -40.41
CA VAL A 27 -8.72 9.51 -39.76
C VAL A 27 -8.34 10.27 -38.48
N LEU A 28 -8.31 11.61 -38.54
CA LEU A 28 -8.00 12.45 -37.38
C LEU A 28 -9.01 12.24 -36.25
N MET A 29 -10.31 12.20 -36.58
CA MET A 29 -11.38 11.86 -35.62
C MET A 29 -11.13 10.51 -34.96
N VAL A 30 -10.82 9.47 -35.74
CA VAL A 30 -10.52 8.12 -35.20
C VAL A 30 -9.31 8.14 -34.26
N LEU A 31 -8.27 8.91 -34.57
CA LEU A 31 -7.11 9.08 -33.68
C LEU A 31 -7.48 9.78 -32.37
N PHE A 32 -8.35 10.79 -32.40
CA PHE A 32 -8.86 11.43 -31.19
C PHE A 32 -9.71 10.46 -30.34
N PHE A 33 -10.59 9.69 -30.97
CA PHE A 33 -11.40 8.68 -30.27
C PHE A 33 -10.54 7.58 -29.65
N SER A 34 -9.54 7.05 -30.37
CA SER A 34 -8.63 6.04 -29.82
C SER A 34 -7.81 6.58 -28.65
N LYS A 35 -7.28 7.81 -28.73
CA LYS A 35 -6.61 8.46 -27.60
C LYS A 35 -7.55 8.61 -26.39
N TYR A 36 -8.80 9.00 -26.61
CA TYR A 36 -9.80 9.10 -25.55
C TYR A 36 -10.09 7.74 -24.90
N ILE A 37 -10.29 6.69 -25.69
CA ILE A 37 -10.52 5.32 -25.20
C ILE A 37 -9.32 4.83 -24.36
N ILE A 38 -8.09 5.06 -24.84
CA ILE A 38 -6.88 4.70 -24.09
C ILE A 38 -6.81 5.46 -22.77
N GLY A 39 -7.08 6.78 -22.79
CA GLY A 39 -7.13 7.60 -21.59
C GLY A 39 -8.19 7.12 -20.59
N LEU A 40 -9.38 6.77 -21.07
CA LEU A 40 -10.47 6.22 -20.26
C LEU A 40 -10.09 4.87 -19.65
N TYR A 41 -9.46 3.98 -20.42
CA TYR A 41 -8.97 2.69 -19.94
C TYR A 41 -7.97 2.86 -18.80
N PHE A 42 -6.98 3.73 -18.96
CA PHE A 42 -6.00 4.01 -17.90
C PHE A 42 -6.63 4.69 -16.69
N TYR A 43 -7.62 5.57 -16.89
CA TYR A 43 -8.35 6.19 -15.79
C TYR A 43 -9.13 5.17 -14.97
N ILE A 44 -9.91 4.30 -15.62
CA ILE A 44 -10.68 3.23 -14.96
C ILE A 44 -9.77 2.21 -14.28
N LYS A 45 -8.65 1.86 -14.93
CA LYS A 45 -7.63 0.98 -14.33
C LYS A 45 -7.03 1.63 -13.08
N ARG A 46 -6.66 2.91 -13.14
CA ARG A 46 -6.07 3.64 -12.02
C ARG A 46 -7.03 3.79 -10.82
N THR A 47 -8.32 4.00 -11.06
CA THR A 47 -9.32 4.06 -9.97
C THR A 47 -9.59 2.69 -9.34
N ARG A 48 -9.58 1.61 -10.12
CA ARG A 48 -9.61 0.23 -9.57
C ARG A 48 -8.37 -0.09 -8.75
N ASN A 49 -7.22 0.41 -9.16
CA ASN A 49 -5.93 0.12 -8.55
C ASN A 49 -5.70 0.85 -7.22
N ASN A 50 -6.58 1.75 -6.80
CA ASN A 50 -6.52 2.46 -5.53
C ASN A 50 -7.84 2.24 -4.78
N SER A 51 -7.97 1.12 -4.09
CA SER A 51 -9.17 0.80 -3.31
C SER A 51 -8.81 0.22 -1.95
N MET A 52 -9.61 0.54 -0.94
CA MET A 52 -9.39 0.09 0.43
C MET A 52 -10.70 -0.48 0.98
N CYS A 53 -10.70 -1.78 1.24
CA CYS A 53 -11.89 -2.53 1.66
C CYS A 53 -11.64 -3.18 3.03
N LYS A 54 -12.60 -3.02 3.95
CA LYS A 54 -12.55 -3.68 5.26
C LYS A 54 -12.73 -5.19 5.07
N LYS A 55 -11.82 -5.98 5.65
CA LYS A 55 -11.89 -7.45 5.65
C LYS A 55 -12.38 -7.98 6.98
N GLU A 56 -11.87 -7.45 8.09
CA GLU A 56 -12.09 -8.04 9.41
C GLU A 56 -12.22 -6.96 10.48
N TYR A 57 -13.01 -7.27 11.50
CA TYR A 57 -13.09 -6.53 12.74
C TYR A 57 -13.01 -7.51 13.91
N LYS A 58 -12.11 -7.25 14.84
CA LYS A 58 -11.90 -8.06 16.04
C LYS A 58 -11.70 -7.16 17.24
N LYS A 59 -12.18 -7.59 18.41
CA LYS A 59 -11.84 -6.97 19.68
C LYS A 59 -10.83 -7.85 20.40
N LEU A 60 -9.70 -7.28 20.81
CA LEU A 60 -8.65 -7.96 21.55
C LEU A 60 -8.34 -7.15 22.81
N ASN A 61 -8.57 -7.73 23.98
CA ASN A 61 -8.47 -7.04 25.27
C ASN A 61 -9.27 -5.72 25.26
N ARG A 62 -8.54 -4.60 25.41
CA ARG A 62 -9.06 -3.22 25.39
C ARG A 62 -9.06 -2.58 24.00
N TYR A 63 -8.53 -3.26 22.99
CA TYR A 63 -8.32 -2.70 21.65
C TYR A 63 -9.36 -3.22 20.65
N PHE A 64 -9.76 -2.32 19.76
CA PHE A 64 -10.48 -2.59 18.54
C PHE A 64 -9.46 -2.72 17.41
N ILE A 65 -9.54 -3.82 16.66
CA ILE A 65 -8.67 -4.13 15.53
C ILE A 65 -9.51 -4.19 14.26
N GLU A 66 -9.09 -3.46 13.23
CA GLU A 66 -9.66 -3.53 11.89
C GLU A 66 -8.59 -3.83 10.85
N LYS A 67 -8.85 -4.88 10.07
CA LYS A 67 -7.98 -5.31 8.97
C LYS A 67 -8.58 -4.88 7.65
N TYR A 68 -7.77 -4.24 6.82
CA TYR A 68 -8.13 -3.74 5.51
C TYR A 68 -7.28 -4.35 4.43
N HIS A 69 -7.90 -4.56 3.27
CA HIS A 69 -7.22 -4.85 2.02
C HIS A 69 -7.10 -3.57 1.22
N LEU A 70 -5.87 -3.18 0.90
CA LEU A 70 -5.55 -2.01 0.11
C LEU A 70 -4.92 -2.46 -1.20
N ILE A 71 -5.52 -2.08 -2.31
CA ILE A 71 -4.87 -2.11 -3.62
C ILE A 71 -4.30 -0.71 -3.83
N SER A 72 -3.00 -0.60 -4.05
CA SER A 72 -2.35 0.67 -4.43
C SER A 72 -1.24 0.40 -5.44
N ASN A 73 -1.28 1.12 -6.58
CA ASN A 73 -0.29 1.00 -7.66
C ASN A 73 -0.06 -0.46 -8.13
N ASP A 74 -1.16 -1.19 -8.38
CA ASP A 74 -1.14 -2.61 -8.81
C ASP A 74 -0.52 -3.59 -7.79
N LYS A 75 -0.35 -3.16 -6.53
CA LYS A 75 0.11 -4.01 -5.43
C LYS A 75 -0.97 -4.15 -4.37
N ASP A 76 -1.09 -5.36 -3.83
CA ASP A 76 -1.98 -5.68 -2.73
C ASP A 76 -1.26 -5.55 -1.38
N TYR A 77 -1.90 -4.87 -0.45
CA TYR A 77 -1.42 -4.66 0.91
C TYR A 77 -2.50 -5.06 1.91
N THR A 78 -2.05 -5.60 3.02
CA THR A 78 -2.87 -5.74 4.23
C THR A 78 -2.49 -4.61 5.17
N ILE A 79 -3.47 -3.88 5.67
CA ILE A 79 -3.28 -2.80 6.63
C ILE A 79 -4.08 -3.13 7.88
N MET A 80 -3.48 -2.92 9.05
CA MET A 80 -4.11 -3.17 10.33
C MET A 80 -4.15 -1.89 11.14
N PHE A 81 -5.35 -1.54 11.59
CA PHE A 81 -5.59 -0.45 12.52
C PHE A 81 -5.99 -1.04 13.86
N MET A 82 -5.40 -0.53 14.91
CA MET A 82 -5.67 -0.90 16.29
C MET A 82 -5.75 0.35 17.18
N SER A 83 -6.76 0.40 18.04
CA SER A 83 -7.01 1.54 18.94
C SER A 83 -7.91 1.12 20.09
N SER A 84 -7.72 1.70 21.28
CA SER A 84 -8.60 1.45 22.43
C SER A 84 -9.98 2.13 22.30
N ASP A 85 -10.09 3.07 21.35
CA ASP A 85 -11.30 3.82 21.08
C ASP A 85 -11.66 3.72 19.58
N ASN A 86 -12.93 3.38 19.32
CA ASN A 86 -13.50 3.27 17.99
C ASN A 86 -13.53 4.63 17.26
N SER A 87 -13.72 5.75 17.98
CA SER A 87 -13.69 7.08 17.38
C SER A 87 -12.29 7.40 16.81
N LYS A 88 -11.25 7.14 17.61
CA LYS A 88 -9.84 7.26 17.19
C LYS A 88 -9.52 6.32 16.04
N LEU A 89 -10.01 5.08 16.08
CA LEU A 89 -9.80 4.12 14.99
C LEU A 89 -10.30 4.65 13.64
N ARG A 90 -11.48 5.28 13.61
CA ARG A 90 -12.01 5.92 12.40
C ARG A 90 -11.13 7.07 11.92
N ASN A 91 -10.61 7.87 12.86
CA ASN A 91 -9.67 8.94 12.53
C ASN A 91 -8.37 8.38 11.93
N HIS A 92 -7.83 7.28 12.49
CA HIS A 92 -6.65 6.61 11.93
C HIS A 92 -6.88 6.16 10.50
N ILE A 93 -8.04 5.55 10.22
CA ILE A 93 -8.40 5.09 8.88
C ILE A 93 -8.55 6.28 7.91
N SER A 94 -9.11 7.39 8.37
CA SER A 94 -9.23 8.60 7.54
C SER A 94 -7.85 9.20 7.22
N ASP A 95 -7.03 9.41 8.24
CA ASP A 95 -5.67 9.96 8.08
C ASP A 95 -4.80 9.07 7.20
N PHE A 96 -4.93 7.74 7.34
CA PHE A 96 -4.23 6.81 6.47
C PHE A 96 -4.63 6.97 5.00
N LYS A 97 -5.92 7.17 4.71
CA LYS A 97 -6.40 7.36 3.33
C LYS A 97 -5.86 8.63 2.69
N ASP A 98 -5.70 9.68 3.49
CA ASP A 98 -5.14 10.95 3.03
C ASP A 98 -3.62 10.83 2.78
N ASN A 99 -2.93 9.94 3.51
CA ASN A 99 -1.47 9.80 3.51
C ASN A 99 -0.97 8.41 3.05
N ILE A 100 -1.70 7.71 2.17
CA ILE A 100 -1.38 6.31 1.76
C ILE A 100 0.07 6.15 1.30
N LYS A 101 0.54 7.07 0.46
CA LYS A 101 1.88 6.97 -0.16
C LYS A 101 2.99 7.00 0.89
N ASP A 102 2.89 7.89 1.87
CA ASP A 102 3.92 8.07 2.89
C ASP A 102 3.91 6.89 3.86
N ASN A 103 2.72 6.41 4.25
CA ASN A 103 2.56 5.21 5.06
C ASN A 103 3.14 3.94 4.39
N LEU A 104 2.92 3.79 3.08
CA LEU A 104 3.52 2.69 2.32
C LEU A 104 5.04 2.85 2.13
N THR A 105 5.55 4.08 2.08
CA THR A 105 6.99 4.32 2.05
C THR A 105 7.62 3.91 3.39
N ASN A 106 7.00 4.27 4.51
CA ASN A 106 7.44 3.86 5.84
C ASN A 106 7.38 2.34 6.03
N ARG A 107 6.36 1.67 5.46
CA ARG A 107 6.27 0.20 5.42
C ARG A 107 7.51 -0.44 4.83
N ASP A 108 8.01 0.12 3.73
CA ASP A 108 9.12 -0.43 2.97
C ASP A 108 10.50 -0.11 3.59
N LEU A 109 10.54 0.71 4.64
CA LEU A 109 11.75 0.94 5.45
C LEU A 109 12.11 -0.28 6.29
N ILE A 110 11.15 -1.10 6.71
CA ILE A 110 11.45 -2.37 7.39
C ILE A 110 11.58 -3.44 6.32
N VAL A 111 12.76 -4.02 6.10
CA VAL A 111 12.99 -5.09 5.11
C VAL A 111 12.74 -6.48 5.67
N HIS A 112 13.10 -6.69 6.94
CA HIS A 112 12.91 -7.95 7.62
C HIS A 112 12.62 -7.70 9.11
N CYS A 113 11.75 -8.51 9.70
CA CYS A 113 11.49 -8.49 11.13
C CYS A 113 11.27 -9.90 11.65
N ASN A 114 11.86 -10.22 12.80
CA ASN A 114 11.69 -11.50 13.44
C ASN A 114 11.76 -11.44 14.97
N ILE A 115 11.29 -12.50 15.61
CA ILE A 115 11.65 -12.84 16.98
C ILE A 115 12.78 -13.88 16.93
N SER A 116 13.86 -13.62 17.64
CA SER A 116 15.01 -14.51 17.75
C SER A 116 15.57 -14.59 19.18
N SER A 117 16.25 -15.70 19.47
CA SER A 117 17.13 -15.85 20.64
C SER A 117 18.54 -16.14 20.15
N ASP A 118 19.46 -15.20 20.33
CA ASP A 118 20.88 -15.25 19.99
C ASP A 118 21.22 -15.68 18.54
N GLN A 119 20.95 -16.93 18.17
CA GLN A 119 21.25 -17.51 16.85
C GLN A 119 20.04 -18.19 16.19
N ASP A 120 18.96 -18.44 16.93
CA ASP A 120 17.80 -19.17 16.41
C ASP A 120 16.64 -18.22 16.08
N LEU A 121 16.26 -18.21 14.79
CA LEU A 121 15.04 -17.59 14.31
C LEU A 121 13.83 -18.35 14.86
N VAL A 122 13.04 -17.71 15.70
CA VAL A 122 11.85 -18.32 16.29
C VAL A 122 10.64 -18.03 15.41
N ILE A 123 10.44 -16.78 15.02
CA ILE A 123 9.22 -16.34 14.33
C ILE A 123 9.55 -15.22 13.34
N GLU A 124 9.32 -15.47 12.05
CA GLU A 124 9.33 -14.44 11.01
C GLU A 124 8.05 -13.58 11.10
N LEU A 125 8.22 -12.25 11.15
CA LEU A 125 7.16 -11.27 11.44
C LEU A 125 7.08 -10.13 10.43
N THR A 126 7.86 -10.19 9.33
CA THR A 126 8.03 -9.05 8.41
C THR A 126 6.70 -8.53 7.91
N ASP A 127 5.84 -9.41 7.39
CA ASP A 127 4.53 -9.00 6.87
C ASP A 127 3.59 -8.54 7.98
N ILE A 128 3.72 -9.10 9.19
CA ILE A 128 2.86 -8.80 10.32
C ILE A 128 3.13 -7.39 10.83
N ILE A 129 4.39 -7.05 11.12
CA ILE A 129 4.77 -5.69 11.56
C ILE A 129 4.44 -4.67 10.47
N ARG A 130 4.67 -4.99 9.20
CA ARG A 130 4.39 -4.10 8.06
C ARG A 130 2.90 -3.79 7.90
N ASN A 131 2.00 -4.63 8.39
CA ASN A 131 0.57 -4.31 8.39
C ASN A 131 0.25 -3.11 9.30
N PHE A 132 1.10 -2.81 10.29
CA PHE A 132 0.97 -1.67 11.21
C PHE A 132 1.66 -0.40 10.69
N CYS A 133 1.94 -0.30 9.38
CA CYS A 133 2.72 0.81 8.83
C CYS A 133 2.17 2.22 9.09
N TYR A 134 0.86 2.36 9.33
CA TYR A 134 0.24 3.61 9.75
C TYR A 134 0.85 4.19 11.03
N TYR A 135 1.37 3.33 11.92
CA TYR A 135 1.87 3.75 13.23
C TYR A 135 3.36 4.15 13.21
N PHE A 136 4.08 3.85 12.12
CA PHE A 136 5.54 3.96 12.08
C PHE A 136 6.08 5.39 12.15
N ASP A 137 5.29 6.41 11.82
CA ASP A 137 5.67 7.82 11.95
C ASP A 137 4.95 8.53 13.12
N LYS A 138 4.19 7.77 13.93
CA LYS A 138 3.33 8.30 14.98
C LYS A 138 3.79 7.84 16.38
N ASP A 139 3.44 8.63 17.39
CA ASP A 139 3.78 8.36 18.79
C ASP A 139 2.79 7.37 19.45
N TYR A 140 2.56 6.21 18.82
CA TYR A 140 1.78 5.12 19.40
C TYR A 140 2.69 4.08 20.04
N SER A 141 2.29 3.60 21.22
CA SER A 141 3.04 2.58 21.96
C SER A 141 3.14 1.27 21.18
N LEU A 142 4.34 0.70 21.17
CA LEU A 142 4.62 -0.63 20.64
C LEU A 142 3.91 -1.74 21.44
N ASP A 143 3.48 -1.49 22.68
CA ASP A 143 2.72 -2.44 23.51
C ASP A 143 1.47 -2.96 22.77
N MET A 144 0.86 -2.10 21.94
CA MET A 144 -0.28 -2.47 21.10
C MET A 144 0.07 -3.62 20.14
N PHE A 145 1.24 -3.54 19.51
CA PHE A 145 1.74 -4.59 18.63
C PHE A 145 2.06 -5.87 19.41
N LEU A 146 2.66 -5.75 20.59
CA LEU A 146 3.00 -6.90 21.43
C LEU A 146 1.75 -7.66 21.89
N GLU A 147 0.71 -6.95 22.31
CA GLU A 147 -0.58 -7.57 22.66
C GLU A 147 -1.20 -8.29 21.46
N TYR A 148 -1.11 -7.71 20.26
CA TYR A 148 -1.57 -8.38 19.03
C TYR A 148 -0.75 -9.63 18.71
N LEU A 149 0.57 -9.54 18.84
CA LEU A 149 1.51 -10.59 18.48
C LEU A 149 1.34 -11.83 19.36
N ASP A 150 1.14 -11.64 20.66
CA ASP A 150 0.89 -12.73 21.61
C ASP A 150 -0.37 -13.52 21.22
N ASN A 151 -1.47 -12.81 20.94
CA ASN A 151 -2.70 -13.43 20.44
C ASN A 151 -2.52 -14.10 19.06
N TYR A 152 -1.77 -13.47 18.15
CA TYR A 152 -1.50 -14.00 16.82
C TYR A 152 -0.78 -15.35 16.90
N ILE A 153 0.21 -15.49 17.78
CA ILE A 153 0.99 -16.72 17.95
C ILE A 153 0.10 -17.84 18.51
N ILE A 154 -0.73 -17.54 19.50
CA ILE A 154 -1.69 -18.52 20.06
C ILE A 154 -2.63 -19.04 18.96
N GLU A 155 -3.14 -18.17 18.09
CA GLU A 155 -4.13 -18.54 17.08
C GLU A 155 -3.53 -19.20 15.83
N ASN A 156 -2.33 -18.78 15.40
CA ASN A 156 -1.75 -19.17 14.10
C ASN A 156 -0.54 -20.10 14.22
N LYS A 157 0.08 -20.19 15.40
CA LYS A 157 1.22 -21.06 15.67
C LYS A 157 0.98 -21.86 16.97
N PRO A 158 -0.06 -22.71 17.04
CA PRO A 158 -0.43 -23.44 18.25
C PRO A 158 0.70 -24.33 18.78
N GLN A 159 1.57 -24.83 17.90
CA GLN A 159 2.78 -25.59 18.26
C GLN A 159 3.85 -24.75 19.00
N MET A 160 3.67 -23.44 19.10
CA MET A 160 4.54 -22.49 19.80
C MET A 160 3.83 -21.84 20.99
N GLN A 161 2.62 -22.26 21.35
CA GLN A 161 1.82 -21.64 22.43
C GLN A 161 2.48 -21.66 23.82
N TYR A 162 3.45 -22.56 24.03
CA TYR A 162 4.21 -22.66 25.28
C TYR A 162 5.46 -21.76 25.30
N ILE A 163 5.77 -21.12 24.17
CA ILE A 163 6.91 -20.22 24.06
C ILE A 163 6.49 -18.84 24.58
N ASN A 164 7.12 -18.41 25.65
CA ASN A 164 6.99 -17.05 26.15
C ASN A 164 7.81 -16.10 25.28
N ILE A 165 7.16 -15.37 24.37
CA ILE A 165 7.85 -14.45 23.45
C ILE A 165 8.65 -13.36 24.17
N TYR A 166 8.30 -13.02 25.42
CA TYR A 166 9.01 -12.00 26.18
C TYR A 166 10.44 -12.40 26.56
N ASP A 167 10.80 -13.68 26.46
CA ASP A 167 12.17 -14.16 26.70
C ASP A 167 13.11 -13.93 25.50
N TYR A 168 12.60 -13.40 24.39
CA TYR A 168 13.32 -13.24 23.12
C TYR A 168 13.54 -11.77 22.75
N ASN A 169 14.28 -11.55 21.66
CA ASN A 169 14.49 -10.24 21.07
C ASN A 169 13.61 -10.05 19.83
N LEU A 170 13.08 -8.83 19.67
CA LEU A 170 12.53 -8.34 18.41
C LEU A 170 13.68 -7.77 17.59
N CYS A 171 14.01 -8.43 16.48
CA CYS A 171 15.02 -7.95 15.54
C CYS A 171 14.33 -7.31 14.33
N VAL A 172 14.71 -6.06 14.03
CA VAL A 172 14.18 -5.28 12.90
C VAL A 172 15.35 -4.86 12.03
N TYR A 173 15.29 -5.20 10.74
CA TYR A 173 16.27 -4.80 9.75
C TYR A 173 15.68 -3.72 8.87
N LEU A 174 16.43 -2.62 8.74
CA LEU A 174 16.01 -1.44 8.01
C LEU A 174 16.59 -1.42 6.60
N ASN A 175 15.85 -0.79 5.68
CA ASN A 175 16.23 -0.55 4.30
C ASN A 175 16.98 0.78 4.16
N ASP A 176 17.97 1.00 5.01
CA ASP A 176 18.88 2.15 4.90
C ASP A 176 20.17 1.73 4.19
N SER A 177 21.09 2.68 4.01
CA SER A 177 22.35 2.43 3.31
C SER A 177 23.25 1.38 3.98
N GLU A 178 23.04 1.12 5.28
CA GLU A 178 23.87 0.22 6.09
C GLU A 178 23.17 -1.11 6.40
N PHE A 179 21.91 -1.27 5.97
CA PHE A 179 21.04 -2.37 6.36
C PHE A 179 20.98 -2.56 7.88
N THR A 180 20.77 -1.45 8.60
CA THR A 180 20.85 -1.41 10.06
C THR A 180 19.98 -2.48 10.71
N GLU A 181 20.59 -3.26 11.60
CA GLU A 181 19.91 -4.19 12.49
C GLU A 181 19.60 -3.51 13.82
N ARG A 182 18.36 -3.67 14.29
CA ARG A 182 17.93 -3.19 15.60
C ARG A 182 17.37 -4.32 16.42
N ILE A 183 17.91 -4.47 17.62
CA ILE A 183 17.59 -5.55 18.54
C ILE A 183 16.93 -4.95 19.78
N PHE A 184 15.70 -5.35 20.02
CA PHE A 184 14.93 -4.89 21.17
C PHE A 184 14.56 -6.09 22.05
N PRO A 185 15.07 -6.18 23.28
CA PRO A 185 14.64 -7.22 24.22
C PRO A 185 13.15 -7.07 24.52
N LEU A 186 12.34 -8.07 24.18
CA LEU A 186 10.87 -7.99 24.31
C LEU A 186 10.44 -7.79 25.76
N LYS A 187 11.12 -8.42 26.72
CA LYS A 187 10.93 -8.19 28.15
C LYS A 187 11.05 -6.72 28.57
N LYS A 188 11.92 -5.96 27.88
CA LYS A 188 12.15 -4.53 28.14
C LYS A 188 11.25 -3.62 27.33
N LEU A 189 10.51 -4.14 26.34
CA LEU A 189 9.58 -3.35 25.53
C LEU A 189 8.22 -3.18 26.20
N THR A 190 7.77 -4.17 26.96
CA THR A 190 6.48 -4.12 27.63
C THR A 190 6.42 -2.98 28.67
N ASN A 191 5.47 -2.07 28.51
CA ASN A 191 5.29 -0.86 29.34
C ASN A 191 6.50 0.08 29.36
N SER A 192 7.38 -0.01 28.36
CA SER A 192 8.57 0.83 28.27
C SER A 192 8.30 2.26 27.82
N GLY A 193 7.10 2.51 27.28
CA GLY A 193 6.76 3.75 26.60
C GLY A 193 7.34 3.87 25.19
N LYS A 194 8.07 2.85 24.71
CA LYS A 194 8.62 2.85 23.34
C LYS A 194 7.50 2.90 22.30
N THR A 195 7.73 3.70 21.28
CA THR A 195 6.78 3.92 20.19
C THR A 195 7.16 3.13 18.93
N PHE A 196 6.22 2.97 18.02
CA PHE A 196 6.52 2.43 16.68
C PHE A 196 7.55 3.28 15.93
N LYS A 197 7.56 4.60 16.16
CA LYS A 197 8.51 5.54 15.53
C LYS A 197 9.96 5.25 15.88
N GLU A 198 10.22 4.80 17.11
CA GLU A 198 11.55 4.38 17.57
C GLU A 198 12.06 3.12 16.88
N LEU A 199 11.20 2.35 16.20
CA LEU A 199 11.68 1.26 15.35
C LEU A 199 12.47 1.77 14.14
N LEU A 200 12.22 3.02 13.71
CA LEU A 200 12.81 3.61 12.52
C LEU A 200 13.87 4.70 12.82
N LEU A 201 13.78 5.40 13.94
CA LEU A 201 14.67 6.53 14.27
C LEU A 201 16.01 6.09 14.83
N ASN A 202 17.13 6.51 14.23
CA ASN A 202 18.45 6.29 14.83
C ASN A 202 18.52 7.13 16.11
N ASP A 203 18.85 6.48 17.23
CA ASP A 203 19.23 7.18 18.48
C ASP A 203 20.51 8.01 18.26
#